data_AF-A0A6G0VN54-F1
#
_entry.id   AF-A0A6G0VN54-F1
#
_cell.length_a   1.000
_cell.length_b   1.000
_cell.length_c   1.000
_cell.angle_alpha   90.00
_cell.angle_beta   90.00
_cell.angle_gamma   90.00
#
_symmetry.space_group_name_H-M   'P 1'
#
loop_
_entity.id
_entity.type
_entity.pdbx_description
1 polymer ?
#
loop_
_entity_poly.entity_id
_entity_poly.type
_entity_poly.pdbx_seq_one_letter_code
_entity_poly.pdbx_strand_id
1 'polypeptide(L)'
;MVKCCFVPGCNTGYALDVKQQKSIGFKNKSIFKAPKNTELLARWHRAIPRKDKMLTEKCYMCELHFKENDILLFDETILNDGMIFH
;
A
#
# COMPACT_ATOMS: atom_id res chain seq x y z
N MET A 1 -6.81 -10.79 -9.36
CA MET A 1 -7.39 -10.21 -8.14
C MET A 1 -7.19 -8.70 -8.21
N VAL A 2 -8.23 -7.90 -8.06
CA VAL A 2 -8.11 -6.43 -8.12
C VAL A 2 -7.33 -5.94 -6.90
N LYS A 3 -6.37 -5.04 -7.09
CA LYS A 3 -5.61 -4.42 -6.01
C LYS A 3 -6.46 -3.33 -5.35
N CYS A 4 -7.36 -3.72 -4.44
CA CYS A 4 -8.15 -2.78 -3.64
C CYS A 4 -7.59 -2.69 -2.21
N CYS A 5 -7.68 -1.51 -1.60
CA CYS A 5 -7.33 -1.33 -0.21
C CYS A 5 -8.22 -2.17 0.71
N PHE A 6 -7.63 -2.81 1.72
CA PHE A 6 -8.33 -3.65 2.69
C PHE A 6 -8.99 -2.84 3.83
N VAL A 7 -8.59 -1.59 4.03
CA VAL A 7 -9.09 -0.75 5.13
C VAL A 7 -10.58 -0.46 4.93
N PRO A 8 -11.43 -0.65 5.97
CA PRO A 8 -12.86 -0.36 5.89
C PRO A 8 -13.14 1.08 5.45
N GLY A 9 -14.05 1.25 4.49
CA GLY A 9 -14.43 2.57 3.97
C GLY A 9 -13.43 3.19 2.98
N CYS A 10 -12.28 2.56 2.73
CA CYS A 10 -11.33 3.03 1.73
C CYS A 10 -11.69 2.49 0.34
N ASN A 11 -11.92 3.39 -0.62
CA ASN A 11 -12.26 3.05 -2.00
C ASN A 11 -11.05 3.05 -2.94
N THR A 12 -9.83 3.22 -2.42
CA THR A 12 -8.62 3.25 -3.24
C THR A 12 -8.41 1.92 -3.96
N GLY A 13 -8.19 2.00 -5.27
CA GLY A 13 -7.91 0.84 -6.13
C GLY A 13 -9.15 0.11 -6.63
N TYR A 14 -10.35 0.51 -6.20
CA TYR A 14 -11.58 0.05 -6.82
C TYR A 14 -11.67 0.57 -8.26
N ALA A 15 -12.27 -0.21 -9.16
CA ALA A 15 -12.32 0.12 -10.59
C ALA A 15 -12.95 1.50 -10.88
N LEU A 16 -13.94 1.91 -10.09
CA LEU A 16 -14.57 3.24 -10.20
C LEU A 16 -13.60 4.36 -9.80
N ASP A 17 -12.94 4.24 -8.64
CA ASP A 17 -11.93 5.20 -8.16
C ASP A 17 -10.78 5.34 -9.17
N VAL A 18 -10.24 4.22 -9.65
CA VAL A 18 -9.16 4.20 -10.65
C VAL A 18 -9.56 4.90 -11.95
N LYS A 19 -10.78 4.67 -12.43
CA LYS A 19 -11.30 5.34 -13.63
C LYS A 19 -11.48 6.83 -13.40
N GLN A 20 -12.04 7.22 -12.26
CA GLN A 20 -12.27 8.62 -11.91
C GLN A 20 -10.94 9.37 -11.81
N GLN A 21 -9.96 8.86 -11.05
CA GLN A 21 -8.65 9.50 -10.93
C GLN A 21 -7.95 9.66 -12.28
N LYS A 22 -8.04 8.64 -13.14
CA LYS A 22 -7.52 8.73 -14.52
C LYS A 22 -8.21 9.82 -15.34
N SER A 23 -9.54 9.98 -15.22
CA SER A 23 -10.28 11.01 -15.97
C SER A 23 -9.94 12.45 -15.53
N ILE A 24 -9.56 12.65 -14.28
CA ILE A 24 -9.15 13.96 -13.75
C ILE A 24 -7.64 14.19 -13.83
N GLY A 25 -6.89 13.28 -14.45
CA GLY A 25 -5.44 13.41 -14.65
C GLY A 25 -4.59 13.15 -13.40
N PHE A 26 -5.17 12.61 -12.32
CA PHE A 26 -4.43 12.29 -11.09
C PHE A 26 -3.79 10.90 -11.17
N LYS A 27 -2.58 10.78 -10.62
CA LYS A 27 -1.92 9.48 -10.43
C LYS A 27 -2.64 8.69 -9.33
N ASN A 28 -2.94 7.43 -9.62
CA ASN A 28 -3.46 6.51 -8.61
C ASN A 28 -2.48 6.38 -7.44
N LYS A 29 -3.04 6.32 -6.24
CA LYS A 29 -2.30 6.08 -5.00
C LYS A 29 -1.58 4.73 -5.04
N SER A 30 -0.39 4.68 -4.44
CA SER A 30 0.35 3.42 -4.33
C SER A 30 -0.39 2.44 -3.44
N ILE A 31 -0.32 1.16 -3.78
CA ILE A 31 -0.98 0.07 -3.06
C ILE A 31 0.06 -1.00 -2.72
N PHE A 32 0.30 -1.16 -1.43
CA PHE A 32 1.29 -2.07 -0.87
C PHE A 32 0.65 -3.40 -0.53
N LYS A 33 1.36 -4.49 -0.81
CA LYS A 33 0.92 -5.84 -0.43
C LYS A 33 1.18 -6.05 1.06
N ALA A 34 0.28 -6.75 1.73
CA ALA A 34 0.49 -7.15 3.11
C ALA A 34 1.79 -7.97 3.26
N PRO A 35 2.53 -7.76 4.36
CA PRO A 35 3.81 -8.42 4.57
C PRO A 35 3.64 -9.92 4.78
N LYS A 36 4.59 -10.72 4.29
CA LYS A 36 4.65 -12.17 4.59
C LYS A 36 5.15 -12.45 6.00
N ASN A 37 5.89 -11.52 6.59
CA ASN A 37 6.36 -11.63 7.97
C ASN A 37 5.15 -11.65 8.92
N THR A 38 5.02 -12.73 9.69
CA THR A 38 3.86 -13.00 10.54
C THR A 38 3.69 -11.98 11.66
N GLU A 39 4.79 -11.49 12.24
CA GLU A 39 4.75 -10.49 13.30
C GLU A 39 4.24 -9.14 12.77
N LEU A 40 4.77 -8.70 11.62
CA LEU A 40 4.34 -7.45 11.00
C LEU A 40 2.90 -7.56 10.48
N LEU A 41 2.51 -8.72 9.94
CA LEU A 41 1.14 -9.01 9.54
C LEU A 41 0.18 -8.96 10.74
N ALA A 42 0.59 -9.48 11.89
CA ALA A 42 -0.18 -9.39 13.13
C ALA A 42 -0.29 -7.95 13.66
N ARG A 43 0.73 -7.10 13.45
CA ARG A 43 0.64 -5.66 13.72
C ARG A 43 -0.40 -4.98 12.81
N TRP A 44 -0.40 -5.30 11.52
CA TRP A 44 -1.40 -4.79 10.58
C TRP A 44 -2.82 -5.25 10.95
N HIS A 45 -2.98 -6.52 11.29
CA HIS A 45 -4.27 -7.08 11.70
C HIS A 45 -4.82 -6.39 12.96
N ARG A 46 -3.97 -6.09 13.94
CA ARG A 46 -4.37 -5.35 15.15
C ARG A 46 -4.75 -3.90 14.87
N ALA A 47 -4.06 -3.25 13.93
CA ALA A 47 -4.33 -1.86 13.56
C ALA A 47 -5.63 -1.69 12.76
N ILE A 48 -6.07 -2.73 12.04
CA ILE A 48 -7.26 -2.69 11.16
C ILE A 48 -8.24 -3.80 11.59
N PRO A 49 -8.93 -3.62 12.72
CA PRO A 49 -9.88 -4.61 13.20
C PRO A 49 -11.08 -4.70 12.24
N ARG A 50 -11.35 -5.90 11.74
CA ARG A 50 -12.52 -6.21 10.92
C ARG A 50 -13.21 -7.47 11.42
N LYS A 51 -14.54 -7.45 11.42
CA LYS A 51 -15.36 -8.61 11.77
C LYS A 51 -15.77 -9.43 10.54
N ASP A 52 -15.83 -8.80 9.37
CA ASP A 52 -16.35 -9.39 8.14
C ASP A 52 -15.29 -10.15 7.33
N LYS A 53 -14.02 -9.78 7.46
CA LYS A 53 -12.90 -10.33 6.68
C LYS A 53 -11.62 -10.39 7.50
N MET A 54 -10.87 -11.47 7.32
CA MET A 54 -9.55 -11.63 7.92
C MET A 54 -8.47 -11.03 7.01
N LEU A 55 -7.53 -10.29 7.61
CA LEU A 55 -6.36 -9.78 6.91
C LEU A 55 -5.38 -10.94 6.65
N THR A 56 -4.97 -11.10 5.39
CA THR A 56 -4.00 -12.12 4.96
C THR A 56 -2.90 -11.48 4.12
N GLU A 57 -1.82 -12.20 3.85
CA GLU A 57 -0.73 -11.79 2.94
C GLU A 57 -1.19 -11.50 1.49
N LYS A 58 -2.42 -11.87 1.12
CA LYS A 58 -3.02 -11.57 -0.19
C LYS A 58 -3.76 -10.23 -0.20
N CYS A 59 -3.91 -9.60 0.96
CA CYS A 59 -4.54 -8.29 1.10
C CYS A 59 -3.56 -7.16 0.75
N TYR A 60 -4.11 -5.98 0.55
CA TYR A 60 -3.35 -4.78 0.17
C TYR A 60 -3.82 -3.56 0.95
N MET A 61 -2.95 -2.56 1.07
CA MET A 61 -3.25 -1.28 1.73
C MET A 61 -2.67 -0.12 0.93
N CYS A 62 -3.43 0.96 0.76
CA CYS A 62 -2.93 2.13 0.05
C CYS A 62 -2.04 3.02 0.93
N GLU A 63 -1.25 3.86 0.29
CA GLU A 63 -0.31 4.79 0.93
C GLU A 63 -0.96 5.77 1.92
N LEU A 64 -2.26 6.06 1.78
CA LEU A 64 -3.00 6.96 2.68
C LEU A 64 -3.08 6.46 4.14
N HIS A 65 -2.76 5.19 4.39
CA HIS A 65 -2.83 4.57 5.72
C HIS A 65 -1.46 4.39 6.38
N PHE A 66 -0.41 4.92 5.77
CA PHE A 66 0.93 4.95 6.31
C PHE A 66 1.34 6.39 6.54
N LYS A 67 2.30 6.61 7.46
CA LYS A 67 2.97 7.91 7.52
C LYS A 67 3.89 8.02 6.31
N GLU A 68 4.14 9.24 5.84
CA GLU A 68 5.02 9.48 4.69
C GLU A 68 6.41 8.88 4.90
N ASN A 69 6.95 8.98 6.13
CA ASN A 69 8.26 8.41 6.49
C ASN A 69 8.29 6.88 6.53
N ASP A 70 7.13 6.21 6.56
CA ASP A 70 7.05 4.74 6.51
C ASP A 70 7.01 4.24 5.05
N ILE A 71 6.95 5.15 4.06
CA ILE A 71 6.88 4.83 2.64
C ILE A 71 8.22 5.18 2.00
N LEU A 72 8.84 4.17 1.37
CA LEU A 72 10.00 4.38 0.51
C LEU A 72 9.51 4.90 -0.85
N LEU A 73 9.75 6.19 -1.11
CA LEU A 73 9.33 6.86 -2.35
C LEU A 73 10.39 6.78 -3.46
N PHE A 74 11.65 6.60 -3.09
CA PHE A 74 12.81 6.52 -3.98
C PHE A 74 13.74 5.41 -3.50
N ASP A 75 14.33 4.69 -4.44
CA ASP A 75 15.41 3.74 -4.22
C ASP A 75 16.75 4.38 -4.59
N GLU A 76 17.59 4.62 -3.59
CA GLU A 76 18.98 5.01 -3.84
C GLU A 76 19.78 3.73 -4.14
N THR A 77 20.23 3.57 -5.38
CA THR A 77 21.17 2.51 -5.72
C THR A 77 22.56 2.98 -5.34
N ILE A 78 23.07 2.48 -4.21
CA ILE A 78 24.47 2.68 -3.82
C ILE A 78 25.32 1.73 -4.65
N LEU A 79 26.15 2.28 -5.54
CA LEU A 79 27.12 1.51 -6.31
C LEU A 79 28.29 1.08 -5.42
N ASN A 80 29.01 0.02 -5.80
CA ASN A 80 30.09 -0.59 -5.01
C ASN A 80 31.26 0.37 -4.68
N ASP A 81 31.34 1.53 -5.33
CA ASP A 81 32.31 2.59 -5.12
C ASP A 81 31.81 3.70 -4.18
N GLY A 82 30.61 3.56 -3.60
CA GLY A 82 30.01 4.53 -2.69
C GLY A 82 29.33 5.72 -3.39
N MET A 83 29.22 5.70 -4.73
CA MET A 83 28.48 6.71 -5.46
C MET A 83 26.97 6.43 -5.40
N ILE A 84 26.19 7.46 -5.06
CA ILE A 84 24.72 7.44 -5.09
C ILE A 84 24.28 7.99 -6.46
N PHE A 85 23.57 7.18 -7.25
CA PHE A 85 22.89 7.66 -8.46
C PHE A 85 21.50 8.18 -8.07
N HIS A 86 21.21 9.45 -8.38
CA HIS A 86 19.90 10.08 -8.20
C HIS A 86 19.03 9.91 -9.44
#